data_AF-A0A1M3CU40-F1
#
_entry.id   AF-A0A1M3CU40-F1
#
_cell.length_a   1.000
_cell.length_b   1.000
_cell.length_c   1.000
_cell.angle_alpha   90.00
_cell.angle_beta   90.00
_cell.angle_gamma   90.00
#
_symmetry.space_group_name_H-M   'P 1'
#
loop_
_entity.id
_entity.type
_entity.pdbx_description
1 polymer ?
#
loop_
_entity_poly.entity_id
_entity_poly.type
_entity_poly.pdbx_seq_one_letter_code
_entity_poly.pdbx_strand_id
1 'polypeptide(L)'
;MSYQQICPSRVYAPQPPITPYPIEASHKVCQTFSPQITYIQPQQRHEYLPIQNVANNQICFPRQITVVTIPRPLRGIELENNEKQIVRVISQYTECQILSAEIWREFLKGAYIVLEGIGPYNELRSLPKTSEGTSSHQSHGPQYRISLKNFRECLFSKKAIKTAFRDLNGRQIYKQVTWIQLENYSTRLEELIPHILDYVKFVLTGRNQGPFGSSQFTEHNPLQLGVCPNRDYI
;
A
#
# COMPACT_ATOMS: atom_id res chain seq x y z
N MET A 1 -12.21 28.50 3.28
CA MET A 1 -10.87 29.11 3.15
C MET A 1 -9.90 28.00 2.77
N SER A 2 -9.44 27.98 1.52
CA SER A 2 -8.54 26.93 0.99
C SER A 2 -7.13 27.48 0.85
N TYR A 3 -6.16 26.88 1.54
CA TYR A 3 -4.75 27.14 1.29
C TYR A 3 -4.29 26.30 0.10
N GLN A 4 -4.02 26.95 -1.03
CA GLN A 4 -3.23 26.36 -2.12
C GLN A 4 -1.75 26.64 -1.82
N GLN A 5 -0.98 25.57 -1.61
CA GLN A 5 0.46 25.63 -1.44
C GLN A 5 1.09 25.42 -2.83
N ILE A 6 1.70 26.48 -3.37
CA ILE A 6 2.39 26.46 -4.66
C ILE A 6 3.84 26.07 -4.40
N CYS A 7 4.30 24.94 -4.97
CA CYS A 7 5.71 24.59 -5.00
C CYS A 7 6.40 25.28 -6.20
N PRO A 8 7.61 25.85 -6.05
CA PRO A 8 8.33 26.48 -7.16
C PRO A 8 8.93 25.43 -8.10
N SER A 9 8.71 25.61 -9.40
CA SER A 9 9.35 24.80 -10.45
C SER A 9 10.83 25.17 -10.58
N ARG A 10 11.73 24.18 -10.45
CA ARG A 10 13.14 24.35 -10.81
C ARG A 10 13.35 24.03 -12.29
N VAL A 11 13.99 24.95 -12.99
CA VAL A 11 14.50 24.77 -14.36
C VAL A 11 15.83 24.02 -14.27
N TYR A 12 15.93 22.86 -14.93
CA TYR A 12 17.20 22.13 -15.04
C TYR A 12 17.98 22.61 -16.26
N ALA A 13 19.28 22.88 -16.07
CA ALA A 13 20.22 23.12 -17.16
C ALA A 13 20.56 21.80 -17.87
N PRO A 14 20.81 21.80 -19.19
CA PRO A 14 21.14 20.61 -19.94
C PRO A 14 22.52 20.05 -19.56
N GLN A 15 22.60 18.73 -19.40
CA GLN A 15 23.85 18.01 -19.15
C GLN A 15 24.63 17.79 -20.46
N PRO A 16 25.97 17.79 -20.42
CA PRO A 16 26.80 17.53 -21.59
C PRO A 16 26.76 16.04 -22.00
N PRO A 17 27.06 15.72 -23.28
CA PRO A 17 27.00 14.37 -23.80
C PRO A 17 28.10 13.48 -23.22
N ILE A 18 27.71 12.26 -22.84
CA ILE A 18 28.59 11.21 -22.32
C ILE A 18 29.13 10.38 -23.49
N THR A 19 30.45 10.26 -23.61
CA THR A 19 31.12 9.35 -24.56
C THR A 19 31.19 7.93 -23.98
N PRO A 20 30.94 6.87 -24.79
CA PRO A 20 30.96 5.50 -24.30
C PRO A 20 32.39 4.94 -24.22
N TYR A 21 32.76 4.38 -23.07
CA TYR A 21 33.91 3.46 -22.94
C TYR A 21 33.44 2.01 -23.14
N PRO A 22 34.27 1.13 -23.73
CA PRO A 22 33.94 -0.27 -23.88
C PRO A 22 34.04 -0.99 -22.52
N ILE A 23 32.94 -1.63 -22.10
CA ILE A 23 32.90 -2.49 -20.91
C ILE A 23 33.02 -3.94 -21.39
N GLU A 24 34.11 -4.62 -21.02
CA GLU A 24 34.20 -6.08 -21.13
C GLU A 24 33.22 -6.73 -20.15
N ALA A 25 32.26 -7.48 -20.69
CA ALA A 25 31.21 -8.12 -19.93
C ALA A 25 31.71 -9.47 -19.35
N SER A 26 32.18 -9.47 -18.10
CA SER A 26 32.25 -10.70 -17.31
C SER A 26 30.94 -10.89 -16.54
N HIS A 27 30.05 -11.71 -17.09
CA HIS A 27 28.79 -12.07 -16.42
C HIS A 27 29.07 -13.03 -15.26
N LYS A 28 29.19 -12.50 -14.04
CA LYS A 28 28.99 -13.29 -12.82
C LYS A 28 27.59 -13.02 -12.28
N VAL A 29 26.77 -14.06 -12.30
CA VAL A 29 25.38 -14.06 -11.86
C VAL A 29 25.34 -13.75 -10.35
N CYS A 30 24.78 -12.59 -10.00
CA CYS A 30 24.35 -12.34 -8.62
C CYS A 30 23.17 -13.26 -8.33
N GLN A 31 23.35 -14.20 -7.39
CA GLN A 31 22.25 -15.01 -6.88
C GLN A 31 21.19 -14.09 -6.27
N THR A 32 19.98 -14.12 -6.83
CA THR A 32 18.82 -13.40 -6.31
C THR A 32 18.38 -14.06 -5.00
N PHE A 33 18.50 -13.33 -3.89
CA PHE A 33 17.94 -13.75 -2.61
C PHE A 33 16.67 -12.95 -2.31
N SER A 34 15.62 -13.63 -1.85
CA SER A 34 14.36 -13.00 -1.44
C SER A 34 14.58 -11.98 -0.31
N PRO A 35 13.92 -10.81 -0.35
CA PRO A 35 14.02 -9.80 0.70
C PRO A 35 13.53 -10.37 2.04
N GLN A 36 14.29 -10.13 3.12
CA GLN A 36 13.85 -10.41 4.49
C GLN A 36 13.23 -9.15 5.08
N ILE A 37 12.03 -9.28 5.65
CA ILE A 37 11.30 -8.18 6.29
C ILE A 37 11.48 -8.32 7.80
N THR A 38 12.04 -7.28 8.43
CA THR A 38 12.21 -7.21 9.89
C THR A 38 11.26 -6.16 10.45
N TYR A 39 10.39 -6.59 11.37
CA TYR A 39 9.51 -5.70 12.13
C TYR A 39 10.27 -5.24 13.37
N ILE A 40 10.52 -3.93 13.50
CA ILE A 40 11.13 -3.38 14.71
C ILE A 40 10.15 -2.47 15.45
N GLN A 41 10.20 -2.58 16.78
CA GLN A 41 9.58 -1.60 17.65
C GLN A 41 10.27 -0.24 17.44
N PRO A 42 9.53 0.89 17.51
CA PRO A 42 10.08 2.23 17.21
C PRO A 42 11.34 2.62 18.00
N GLN A 43 11.62 1.96 19.12
CA GLN A 43 12.78 2.22 19.98
C GLN A 43 14.08 1.54 19.51
N GLN A 44 14.05 0.74 18.44
CA GLN A 44 15.19 -0.08 17.98
C GLN A 44 15.66 0.29 16.56
N ARG A 45 15.85 1.58 16.25
CA ARG A 45 16.53 1.95 15.00
C ARG A 45 18.05 1.83 15.17
N HIS A 46 18.65 0.87 14.47
CA HIS A 46 20.09 0.82 14.26
C HIS A 46 20.44 1.50 12.93
N GLU A 47 21.45 2.38 12.94
CA GLU A 47 22.10 2.87 11.71
C GLU A 47 22.95 1.73 11.13
N TYR A 48 22.63 1.29 9.92
CA TYR A 48 23.43 0.31 9.21
C TYR A 48 24.42 1.03 8.29
N LEU A 49 25.72 0.88 8.58
CA LEU A 49 26.80 1.33 7.71
C LEU A 49 27.02 0.29 6.58
N PRO A 50 27.39 0.72 5.35
CA PRO A 50 27.72 -0.20 4.28
C PRO A 50 28.93 -1.07 4.64
N ILE A 51 28.82 -2.38 4.43
CA ILE A 51 29.93 -3.33 4.63
C ILE A 51 30.74 -3.36 3.35
N GLN A 52 31.94 -2.76 3.36
CA GLN A 52 32.91 -2.95 2.27
C GLN A 52 33.54 -4.34 2.40
N ASN A 53 33.33 -5.20 1.40
CA ASN A 53 34.07 -6.46 1.30
C ASN A 53 35.39 -6.20 0.57
N VAL A 54 36.45 -6.00 1.35
CA VAL A 54 37.78 -5.53 0.87
C VAL A 54 38.45 -6.53 -0.08
N ALA A 55 38.01 -7.79 -0.13
CA ALA A 55 38.68 -8.84 -0.91
C ALA A 55 38.39 -8.80 -2.43
N ASN A 56 37.32 -8.15 -2.90
CA ASN A 56 36.87 -8.30 -4.31
C ASN A 56 36.47 -6.99 -5.02
N ASN A 57 36.73 -5.81 -4.46
CA ASN A 57 36.26 -4.51 -5.01
C ASN A 57 34.76 -4.46 -5.36
N GLN A 58 33.96 -5.38 -4.83
CA GLN A 58 32.51 -5.38 -4.99
C GLN A 58 31.91 -4.58 -3.84
N ILE A 59 31.36 -3.41 -4.18
CA ILE A 59 30.49 -2.66 -3.29
C ILE A 59 29.15 -3.41 -3.28
N CYS A 60 29.00 -4.33 -2.34
CA CYS A 60 27.71 -4.89 -2.02
C CYS A 60 26.95 -3.82 -1.24
N PHE A 61 25.99 -3.17 -1.89
CA PHE A 61 25.02 -2.38 -1.14
C PHE A 61 24.33 -3.33 -0.15
N PRO A 62 24.28 -2.99 1.14
CA PRO A 62 23.53 -3.79 2.08
C PRO A 62 22.11 -3.93 1.54
N ARG A 63 21.53 -5.14 1.66
CA ARG A 63 20.13 -5.38 1.35
C ARG A 63 19.32 -4.24 1.94
N GLN A 64 18.46 -3.59 1.16
CA GLN A 64 17.53 -2.62 1.70
C GLN A 64 16.63 -3.34 2.71
N ILE A 65 16.96 -3.22 4.00
CA ILE A 65 16.10 -3.67 5.08
C ILE A 65 14.96 -2.64 5.11
N THR A 66 13.81 -3.02 4.55
CA THR A 66 12.61 -2.22 4.72
C THR A 66 12.16 -2.38 6.17
N VAL A 67 12.49 -1.38 6.98
CA VAL A 67 11.99 -1.26 8.35
C VAL A 67 10.53 -0.83 8.28
N VAL A 68 9.61 -1.77 8.52
CA VAL A 68 8.19 -1.44 8.65
C VAL A 68 7.91 -1.15 10.11
N THR A 69 7.57 0.10 10.42
CA THR A 69 7.16 0.45 11.79
C THR A 69 5.73 -0.03 12.00
N ILE A 70 5.51 -0.88 13.01
CA ILE A 70 4.14 -1.32 13.35
C ILE A 70 3.32 -0.09 13.76
N PRO A 71 2.19 0.18 13.08
CA PRO A 71 1.32 1.29 13.42
C PRO A 71 0.91 1.27 14.88
N ARG A 72 0.80 2.44 15.52
CA ARG A 72 0.40 2.53 16.94
C ARG A 72 -0.87 1.73 17.27
N PRO A 73 -1.94 1.74 16.44
CA PRO A 73 -3.15 0.95 16.70
C PRO A 73 -2.93 -0.58 16.71
N LEU A 74 -1.81 -1.06 16.17
CA LEU A 74 -1.49 -2.49 16.04
C LEU A 74 -0.44 -2.96 17.05
N ARG A 75 0.04 -2.09 17.95
CA ARG A 75 1.03 -2.47 18.96
C ARG A 75 0.44 -3.49 19.93
N GLY A 76 1.17 -4.58 20.17
CA GLY A 76 0.75 -5.67 21.04
C GLY A 76 -0.16 -6.71 20.37
N ILE A 77 -0.52 -6.51 19.10
CA ILE A 77 -1.23 -7.52 18.31
C ILE A 77 -0.20 -8.41 17.60
N GLU A 78 -0.28 -9.71 17.82
CA GLU A 78 0.52 -10.68 17.07
C GLU A 78 -0.08 -10.86 15.67
N LEU A 79 0.60 -10.32 14.67
CA LEU A 79 0.17 -10.37 13.28
C LEU A 79 0.66 -11.65 12.57
N GLU A 80 -0.23 -12.28 11.82
CA GLU A 80 0.12 -13.36 10.89
C GLU A 80 0.84 -12.83 9.65
N ASN A 81 1.43 -13.73 8.86
CA ASN A 81 2.22 -13.36 7.68
C ASN A 81 1.45 -12.50 6.67
N ASN A 82 0.18 -12.81 6.37
CA ASN A 82 -0.61 -12.02 5.43
C ASN A 82 -0.94 -10.63 5.99
N GLU A 83 -1.24 -10.53 7.28
CA GLU A 83 -1.53 -9.26 7.95
C GLU A 83 -0.31 -8.36 7.98
N LYS A 84 0.86 -8.96 8.27
CA LYS A 84 2.18 -8.35 8.14
C LYS A 84 2.42 -7.78 6.74
N GLN A 85 2.10 -8.53 5.68
CA GLN A 85 2.23 -8.06 4.30
C GLN A 85 1.27 -6.92 3.98
N ILE A 86 0.01 -7.00 4.40
CA ILE A 86 -0.98 -5.91 4.25
C ILE A 86 -0.49 -4.65 4.97
N VAL A 87 0.03 -4.82 6.20
CA VAL A 87 0.63 -3.72 6.96
C VAL A 87 1.78 -3.09 6.20
N ARG A 88 2.71 -3.89 5.67
CA ARG A 88 3.81 -3.38 4.82
C ARG A 88 3.29 -2.59 3.63
N VAL A 89 2.35 -3.15 2.86
CA VAL A 89 1.81 -2.50 1.64
C VAL A 89 1.20 -1.15 1.98
N ILE A 90 0.37 -1.06 3.01
CA ILE A 90 -0.27 0.22 3.39
C ILE A 90 0.73 1.20 4.01
N SER A 91 1.72 0.72 4.77
CA SER A 91 2.76 1.56 5.36
C SER A 91 3.55 2.34 4.31
N GLN A 92 3.81 1.75 3.14
CA GLN A 92 4.47 2.43 2.00
C GLN A 92 3.74 3.70 1.52
N TYR A 93 2.43 3.81 1.77
CA TYR A 93 1.61 4.96 1.38
C TYR A 93 1.28 5.90 2.54
N THR A 94 1.58 5.50 3.79
CA THR A 94 1.19 6.24 5.00
C THR A 94 2.38 6.81 5.75
N GLU A 95 3.59 6.28 5.59
CA GLU A 95 4.77 6.69 6.37
C GLU A 95 5.20 8.15 6.18
N CYS A 96 4.87 8.77 5.05
CA CYS A 96 5.15 10.21 4.81
C CYS A 96 4.01 11.12 5.24
N GLN A 97 2.89 10.55 5.70
CA GLN A 97 1.73 11.32 6.10
C GLN A 97 1.80 11.64 7.59
N ILE A 98 1.63 12.91 7.92
CA ILE A 98 1.56 13.42 9.30
C ILE A 98 0.46 12.68 10.10
N LEU A 99 -0.57 12.19 9.39
CA LEU A 99 -1.77 11.54 9.94
C LEU A 99 -1.74 10.00 9.84
N SER A 100 -0.55 9.38 9.82
CA SER A 100 -0.42 7.92 9.66
C SER A 100 -1.24 7.12 10.68
N ALA A 101 -1.28 7.56 11.94
CA ALA A 101 -2.05 6.86 12.99
C ALA A 101 -3.57 6.93 12.76
N GLU A 102 -4.07 8.07 12.29
CA GLU A 102 -5.47 8.29 11.94
C GLU A 102 -5.86 7.43 10.73
N ILE A 103 -5.01 7.37 9.70
CA ILE A 103 -5.24 6.53 8.52
C ILE A 103 -5.36 5.06 8.94
N TRP A 104 -4.45 4.58 9.77
CA TRP A 104 -4.51 3.21 10.29
C TRP A 104 -5.76 2.95 11.12
N ARG A 105 -6.16 3.92 11.95
CA ARG A 105 -7.41 3.82 12.72
C ARG A 105 -8.63 3.69 11.80
N GLU A 106 -8.69 4.48 10.73
CA GLU A 106 -9.81 4.43 9.79
C GLU A 106 -9.78 3.17 8.93
N PHE A 107 -8.60 2.71 8.50
CA PHE A 107 -8.44 1.43 7.81
C PHE A 107 -8.99 0.25 8.63
N LEU A 108 -8.62 0.19 9.91
CA LEU A 108 -9.08 -0.84 10.85
C LEU A 108 -10.58 -0.79 11.15
N LYS A 109 -11.23 0.36 10.90
CA LYS A 109 -12.68 0.54 10.95
C LYS A 109 -13.37 0.29 9.61
N GLY A 110 -12.66 -0.25 8.62
CA GLY A 110 -13.21 -0.60 7.32
C GLY A 110 -13.26 0.57 6.33
N ALA A 111 -12.41 1.58 6.46
CA ALA A 111 -12.29 2.61 5.43
C ALA A 111 -12.03 1.99 4.05
N TYR A 112 -12.75 2.48 3.04
CA TYR A 112 -12.43 2.23 1.64
C TYR A 112 -11.22 3.08 1.26
N ILE A 113 -10.06 2.44 1.12
CA ILE A 113 -8.80 3.12 0.80
C ILE A 113 -8.49 2.93 -0.68
N VAL A 114 -8.05 4.00 -1.34
CA VAL A 114 -7.55 3.97 -2.71
C VAL A 114 -6.06 4.26 -2.69
N LEU A 115 -5.27 3.28 -3.13
CA LEU A 115 -3.83 3.36 -3.29
C LEU A 115 -3.47 3.64 -4.75
N GLU A 116 -2.58 4.59 -4.94
CA GLU A 116 -2.06 4.92 -6.27
C GLU A 116 -1.34 3.74 -6.94
N GLY A 117 -1.71 3.42 -8.19
CA GLY A 117 -1.05 2.41 -9.01
C GLY A 117 -1.58 0.98 -8.82
N ILE A 118 -0.98 0.05 -9.56
CA ILE A 118 -1.35 -1.38 -9.59
C ILE A 118 -0.38 -2.30 -8.83
N GLY A 119 0.74 -1.74 -8.34
CA GLY A 119 1.71 -2.47 -7.53
C GLY A 119 1.06 -3.15 -6.32
N PRO A 120 0.31 -2.40 -5.47
CA PRO A 120 -0.39 -2.96 -4.32
C PRO A 120 -1.34 -4.09 -4.69
N TYR A 121 -2.12 -3.93 -5.76
CA TYR A 121 -3.00 -4.98 -6.26
C TYR A 121 -2.23 -6.28 -6.58
N ASN A 122 -1.12 -6.17 -7.32
CA ASN A 122 -0.33 -7.34 -7.71
C ASN A 122 0.31 -8.02 -6.49
N GLU A 123 0.83 -7.22 -5.55
CA GLU A 123 1.42 -7.73 -4.31
C GLU A 123 0.37 -8.47 -3.46
N LEU A 124 -0.79 -7.86 -3.21
CA LEU A 124 -1.86 -8.47 -2.41
C LEU A 124 -2.40 -9.73 -3.08
N ARG A 125 -2.57 -9.72 -4.41
CA ARG A 125 -3.02 -10.88 -5.19
C ARG A 125 -2.08 -12.07 -5.09
N SER A 126 -0.78 -11.82 -4.89
CA SER A 126 0.23 -12.87 -4.77
C SER A 126 0.25 -13.56 -3.40
N LEU A 127 -0.50 -13.04 -2.41
CA LEU A 127 -0.49 -13.59 -1.05
C LEU A 127 -1.17 -14.95 -0.97
N PRO A 128 -0.69 -15.87 -0.11
CA PRO A 128 -1.36 -17.14 0.16
C PRO A 128 -2.80 -16.92 0.65
N LYS A 129 -3.69 -17.87 0.37
CA LYS A 129 -5.12 -17.82 0.77
C LYS A 129 -5.91 -16.65 0.16
N THR A 130 -5.36 -15.94 -0.82
CA THR A 130 -6.13 -15.01 -1.63
C THR A 130 -7.09 -15.81 -2.50
N SER A 131 -8.38 -15.47 -2.43
CA SER A 131 -9.41 -16.07 -3.29
C SER A 131 -10.12 -15.00 -4.10
N GLU A 132 -10.52 -15.37 -5.31
CA GLU A 132 -11.34 -14.55 -6.18
C GLU A 132 -12.81 -14.68 -5.78
N GLY A 133 -13.56 -13.59 -5.88
CA GLY A 133 -15.00 -13.61 -5.68
C GLY A 133 -15.72 -12.55 -6.49
N THR A 134 -17.05 -12.63 -6.47
CA THR A 134 -17.93 -11.63 -7.07
C THR A 134 -17.73 -10.29 -6.36
N SER A 135 -17.51 -9.23 -7.13
CA SER A 135 -17.30 -7.89 -6.58
C SER A 135 -18.61 -7.30 -6.07
N SER A 136 -18.62 -6.81 -4.84
CA SER A 136 -19.70 -5.98 -4.28
C SER A 136 -19.52 -4.50 -4.64
N HIS A 137 -18.34 -4.12 -5.11
CA HIS A 137 -17.96 -2.74 -5.44
C HIS A 137 -17.76 -2.54 -6.95
N GLN A 138 -17.73 -1.28 -7.40
CA GLN A 138 -17.37 -0.99 -8.79
C GLN A 138 -15.87 -1.24 -8.99
N SER A 139 -15.55 -2.40 -9.56
CA SER A 139 -14.19 -2.82 -9.90
C SER A 139 -14.02 -2.95 -11.42
N HIS A 140 -12.79 -2.76 -11.90
CA HIS A 140 -12.41 -3.09 -13.27
C HIS A 140 -11.76 -4.48 -13.31
N GLY A 141 -12.54 -5.50 -12.95
CA GLY A 141 -12.09 -6.89 -12.89
C GLY A 141 -12.49 -7.60 -11.60
N PRO A 142 -11.90 -8.78 -11.32
CA PRO A 142 -12.25 -9.57 -10.15
C PRO A 142 -11.94 -8.86 -8.83
N GLN A 143 -12.81 -9.04 -7.85
CA GLN A 143 -12.53 -8.70 -6.47
C GLN A 143 -11.83 -9.87 -5.80
N TYR A 144 -10.78 -9.58 -5.05
CA TYR A 144 -10.07 -10.56 -4.25
C TYR A 144 -10.36 -10.35 -2.78
N ARG A 145 -10.28 -11.45 -2.03
CA ARG A 145 -10.41 -11.47 -0.58
C ARG A 145 -9.31 -12.28 0.06
N ILE A 146 -8.91 -11.88 1.26
CA ILE A 146 -7.99 -12.62 2.12
C ILE A 146 -8.64 -12.72 3.49
N SER A 147 -8.87 -13.93 3.97
CA SER A 147 -9.32 -14.16 5.34
C SER A 147 -8.11 -14.11 6.30
N LEU A 148 -8.21 -13.32 7.35
CA LEU A 148 -7.16 -12.90 8.27
C LEU A 148 -7.62 -13.13 9.71
N LYS A 149 -6.68 -13.44 10.60
CA LYS A 149 -6.98 -13.80 12.00
C LYS A 149 -7.49 -12.60 12.82
N ASN A 150 -6.77 -11.48 12.77
CA ASN A 150 -7.07 -10.26 13.51
C ASN A 150 -7.91 -9.28 12.68
N PHE A 151 -7.69 -9.24 11.36
CA PHE A 151 -8.35 -8.28 10.47
C PHE A 151 -9.60 -8.81 9.75
N ARG A 152 -10.04 -10.04 10.08
CA ARG A 152 -11.23 -10.67 9.51
C ARG A 152 -11.13 -10.83 8.00
N GLU A 153 -11.85 -10.08 7.18
CA GLU A 153 -11.70 -10.14 5.72
C GLU A 153 -11.07 -8.87 5.18
N CYS A 154 -10.07 -9.02 4.30
CA CYS A 154 -9.51 -7.93 3.52
C CYS A 154 -9.95 -8.08 2.06
N LEU A 155 -10.73 -7.13 1.58
CA LEU A 155 -11.19 -7.04 0.19
C LEU A 155 -10.32 -6.06 -0.58
N PHE A 156 -10.02 -6.38 -1.84
CA PHE A 156 -9.31 -5.46 -2.72
C PHE A 156 -9.57 -5.76 -4.20
N SER A 157 -9.42 -4.74 -5.04
CA SER A 157 -9.39 -4.89 -6.49
C SER A 157 -8.73 -3.68 -7.15
N LYS A 158 -8.75 -3.64 -8.48
CA LYS A 158 -8.32 -2.50 -9.29
C LYS A 158 -9.54 -1.69 -9.76
N LYS A 159 -9.35 -0.38 -9.87
CA LYS A 159 -10.34 0.58 -10.38
C LYS A 159 -9.64 1.60 -11.27
N ALA A 160 -10.34 2.16 -12.25
CA ALA A 160 -9.83 3.34 -12.95
C ALA A 160 -10.54 4.60 -12.44
N ILE A 161 -9.76 5.60 -12.04
CA ILE A 161 -10.26 6.89 -11.58
C ILE A 161 -9.93 7.97 -12.61
N LYS A 162 -10.84 8.94 -12.79
CA LYS A 162 -10.60 10.10 -13.64
C LYS A 162 -9.51 10.96 -13.02
N THR A 163 -8.54 11.41 -13.81
CA THR A 163 -7.55 12.40 -13.38
C THR A 163 -8.07 13.82 -13.65
N ALA A 164 -7.42 14.82 -13.05
CA ALA A 164 -7.70 16.23 -13.37
C ALA A 164 -7.24 16.63 -14.79
N PHE A 165 -6.49 15.77 -15.47
CA PHE A 165 -5.84 16.08 -16.74
C PHE A 165 -6.60 15.47 -17.92
N ARG A 166 -6.53 16.17 -19.04
CA ARG A 166 -6.93 15.67 -20.36
C ARG A 166 -5.67 15.46 -21.20
N ASP A 167 -5.76 14.55 -22.15
CA ASP A 167 -4.69 14.39 -23.14
C ASP A 167 -4.66 15.58 -24.12
N LEU A 168 -3.68 15.58 -25.03
CA LEU A 168 -3.51 16.64 -26.04
C LEU A 168 -4.71 16.75 -27.00
N ASN A 169 -5.55 15.71 -27.09
CA ASN A 169 -6.76 15.67 -27.91
C ASN A 169 -8.02 16.02 -27.09
N GLY A 170 -7.86 16.49 -25.86
CA GLY A 170 -8.97 16.82 -24.95
C GLY A 170 -9.69 15.61 -24.35
N ARG A 171 -9.17 14.38 -24.51
CA ARG A 171 -9.77 13.17 -23.95
C ARG A 171 -9.47 13.05 -22.47
N GLN A 172 -10.44 12.56 -21.71
CA GLN A 172 -10.29 12.33 -20.27
C GLN A 172 -9.22 11.25 -20.02
N ILE A 173 -8.21 11.58 -19.20
CA ILE A 173 -7.22 10.60 -18.75
C ILE A 173 -7.76 9.87 -17.52
N TYR A 174 -7.56 8.55 -17.50
CA TYR A 174 -7.86 7.70 -16.37
C TYR A 174 -6.57 7.10 -15.82
N LYS A 175 -6.54 6.94 -14.49
CA LYS A 175 -5.43 6.31 -13.78
C LYS A 175 -5.92 5.02 -13.14
N GLN A 176 -5.13 3.95 -13.27
CA GLN A 176 -5.41 2.72 -12.53
C GLN A 176 -4.93 2.85 -11.08
N VAL A 177 -5.79 2.41 -10.17
CA VAL A 177 -5.56 2.41 -8.73
C VAL A 177 -5.98 1.07 -8.14
N THR A 178 -5.43 0.77 -6.98
CA THR A 178 -5.85 -0.36 -6.14
C THR A 178 -6.79 0.19 -5.08
N TRP A 179 -7.96 -0.41 -4.88
CA TRP A 179 -8.74 -0.15 -3.67
C TRP A 179 -8.63 -1.34 -2.71
N ILE A 180 -8.69 -1.04 -1.41
CA ILE A 180 -8.61 -2.03 -0.32
C ILE A 180 -9.54 -1.62 0.83
N GLN A 181 -10.18 -2.59 1.46
CA GLN A 181 -11.10 -2.41 2.58
C GLN A 181 -11.06 -3.62 3.51
N LEU A 182 -11.18 -3.40 4.83
CA LEU A 182 -11.44 -4.48 5.78
C LEU A 182 -12.95 -4.61 6.05
N GLU A 183 -13.44 -5.84 6.09
CA GLU A 183 -14.80 -6.18 6.51
C GLU A 183 -14.74 -7.01 7.79
N ASN A 184 -15.70 -6.76 8.69
CA ASN A 184 -15.75 -7.42 9.99
C ASN A 184 -16.18 -8.90 9.90
N TYR A 185 -16.96 -9.26 8.88
CA TYR A 185 -17.52 -10.60 8.69
C TYR A 185 -17.43 -11.02 7.23
N SER A 186 -17.05 -12.27 6.98
CA SER A 186 -17.06 -12.85 5.65
C SER A 186 -18.48 -13.20 5.20
N THR A 187 -18.61 -13.55 3.92
CA THR A 187 -19.85 -14.11 3.36
C THR A 187 -20.00 -15.63 3.61
N ARG A 188 -19.27 -16.20 4.58
CA ARG A 188 -19.41 -17.62 4.95
C ARG A 188 -20.70 -17.83 5.74
N LEU A 189 -21.24 -19.04 5.70
CA LEU A 189 -22.57 -19.34 6.25
C LEU A 189 -22.67 -19.00 7.75
N GLU A 190 -21.63 -19.32 8.51
CA GLU A 190 -21.53 -19.04 9.95
C GLU A 190 -21.44 -17.54 10.29
N GLU A 191 -21.04 -16.71 9.33
CA GLU A 191 -20.87 -15.26 9.48
C GLU A 191 -21.93 -14.46 8.70
N LEU A 192 -22.87 -15.14 8.03
CA LEU A 192 -23.85 -14.49 7.15
C LEU A 192 -24.80 -13.57 7.92
N ILE A 193 -25.32 -14.02 9.07
CA ILE A 193 -26.22 -13.20 9.90
C ILE A 193 -25.52 -11.91 10.36
N PRO A 194 -24.34 -11.95 11.01
CA PRO A 194 -23.67 -10.72 11.41
C PRO A 194 -23.21 -9.88 10.21
N HIS A 195 -22.87 -10.48 9.07
CA HIS A 195 -22.59 -9.75 7.83
C HIS A 195 -23.83 -8.96 7.34
N ILE A 196 -25.02 -9.56 7.37
CA ILE A 196 -26.28 -8.86 7.05
C ILE A 196 -26.54 -7.72 8.04
N LEU A 197 -26.28 -7.91 9.33
CA LEU A 197 -26.42 -6.84 10.32
C LEU A 197 -25.48 -5.66 10.03
N ASP A 198 -24.24 -5.93 9.61
CA ASP A 198 -23.30 -4.88 9.22
C ASP A 198 -23.75 -4.15 7.94
N TYR A 199 -24.36 -4.85 6.99
CA TYR A 199 -25.02 -4.23 5.84
C TYR A 199 -26.18 -3.31 6.26
N VAL A 200 -27.05 -3.75 7.18
CA VAL A 200 -28.14 -2.91 7.70
C VAL A 200 -27.58 -1.66 8.39
N LYS A 201 -26.52 -1.79 9.20
CA LYS A 201 -25.84 -0.63 9.80
C LYS A 201 -25.27 0.32 8.75
N PHE A 202 -24.67 -0.21 7.68
CA PHE A 202 -24.19 0.60 6.57
C PHE A 202 -25.34 1.39 5.92
N VAL A 203 -26.46 0.74 5.61
CA VAL A 203 -27.64 1.40 5.00
C VAL A 203 -28.17 2.52 5.90
N LEU A 204 -28.21 2.32 7.23
CA LEU A 204 -28.72 3.31 8.17
C LEU A 204 -27.75 4.47 8.44
N THR A 205 -26.44 4.21 8.46
CA THR A 205 -25.44 5.20 8.91
C THR A 205 -24.64 5.81 7.76
N GLY A 206 -24.61 5.18 6.59
CA GLY A 206 -23.71 5.51 5.49
C GLY A 206 -22.23 5.26 5.81
N ARG A 207 -21.93 4.43 6.82
CA ARG A 207 -20.55 4.14 7.29
C ARG A 207 -20.19 2.69 7.04
N ASN A 208 -18.98 2.45 6.54
CA ASN A 208 -18.41 1.11 6.43
C ASN A 208 -18.19 0.49 7.81
N GLN A 209 -18.24 -0.84 7.89
CA GLN A 209 -18.03 -1.60 9.12
C GLN A 209 -16.80 -2.48 8.99
N GLY A 210 -15.79 -2.23 9.84
CA GLY A 210 -14.59 -3.04 9.92
C GLY A 210 -14.39 -3.66 11.30
N PRO A 211 -13.31 -4.42 11.49
CA PRO A 211 -13.07 -5.17 12.72
C PRO A 211 -12.98 -4.32 14.00
N PHE A 212 -12.62 -3.03 13.86
CA PHE A 212 -12.41 -2.11 14.98
C PHE A 212 -13.40 -0.93 15.00
N GLY A 213 -14.56 -1.07 14.35
CA GLY A 213 -15.65 -0.08 14.38
C GLY A 213 -16.08 0.38 12.99
N SER A 214 -16.61 1.61 12.90
CA SER A 214 -17.17 2.13 11.65
C SER A 214 -16.42 3.34 11.09
N SER A 215 -16.18 3.34 9.78
CA SER A 215 -15.51 4.42 9.06
C SER A 215 -16.47 5.18 8.15
N GLN A 216 -16.28 6.49 8.08
CA GLN A 216 -17.01 7.37 7.15
C GLN A 216 -16.47 7.32 5.71
N PHE A 217 -15.32 6.68 5.50
CA PHE A 217 -14.69 6.59 4.19
C PHE A 217 -15.27 5.38 3.44
N THR A 218 -16.21 5.65 2.54
CA THR A 218 -16.91 4.65 1.72
C THR A 218 -16.41 4.67 0.28
N GLU A 219 -16.93 3.81 -0.59
CA GLU A 219 -16.60 3.85 -2.01
C GLU A 219 -16.89 5.22 -2.67
N HIS A 220 -17.91 5.93 -2.20
CA HIS A 220 -18.28 7.27 -2.71
C HIS A 220 -17.39 8.39 -2.16
N ASN A 221 -16.77 8.18 -1.01
CA ASN A 221 -15.86 9.13 -0.37
C ASN A 221 -14.61 8.39 0.13
N PRO A 222 -13.75 7.92 -0.79
CA PRO A 222 -12.62 7.06 -0.42
C PRO A 222 -11.49 7.85 0.22
N LEU A 223 -10.74 7.19 1.10
CA LEU A 223 -9.48 7.72 1.61
C LEU A 223 -8.37 7.46 0.58
N GLN A 224 -7.96 8.49 -0.15
CA GLN A 224 -6.97 8.39 -1.22
C GLN A 224 -5.55 8.58 -0.67
N LEU A 225 -4.67 7.62 -0.94
CA LEU A 225 -3.27 7.65 -0.52
C LEU A 225 -2.36 7.61 -1.76
N GLY A 226 -1.58 8.68 -1.94
CA GLY A 226 -0.55 8.76 -2.98
C GLY A 226 0.73 8.03 -2.57
N VAL A 227 1.57 7.72 -3.55
CA VAL A 227 2.90 7.17 -3.27
C VAL A 227 3.70 8.23 -2.52
N CYS A 228 4.29 7.83 -1.40
CA CYS A 228 5.36 8.58 -0.74
C CYS A 228 6.49 8.84 -1.75
N PRO A 229 6.78 10.09 -2.15
CA PRO A 229 8.02 10.34 -2.87
C PRO A 229 9.17 9.86 -1.99
N ASN A 230 9.96 8.90 -2.48
CA ASN A 230 11.04 8.27 -1.74
C ASN A 230 11.87 9.35 -1.01
N ARG A 231 12.12 9.15 0.29
CA ARG A 231 13.06 9.98 1.06
C ARG A 231 14.51 9.85 0.57
N ASP A 232 14.78 8.92 -0.35
CA ASP A 232 16.10 8.66 -0.93
C ASP A 232 16.61 9.77 -1.88
N TYR A 233 15.87 10.88 -2.03
CA TYR A 233 16.25 12.04 -2.84
C TYR A 233 16.41 13.35 -2.02
N ILE A 234 16.70 13.25 -0.72
CA ILE A 234 17.08 14.41 0.12
C ILE A 234 18.51 14.23 0.62
#